data_AF-A0A7C6PMT2-F1
#
_entry.id   AF-A0A7C6PMT2-F1
#
_cell.length_a   1.000
_cell.length_b   1.000
_cell.length_c   1.000
_cell.angle_alpha   90.00
_cell.angle_beta   90.00
_cell.angle_gamma   90.00
#
_symmetry.space_group_name_H-M   'P 1'
#
loop_
_entity.id
_entity.type
_entity.pdbx_description
1 polymer ?
#
loop_
_entity_poly.entity_id
_entity_poly.type
_entity_poly.pdbx_seq_one_letter_code
_entity_poly.pdbx_strand_id
1 'polypeptide(L)'
;MDVLKVSANSKPKAVAGALAAVLREKGSAEVQAVGAGAVNQAVKAIAITRGFVAPNGIDLVCIPAFAEININGEERTAIRFIVEPR
;
A
#
# COMPACT_ATOMS: atom_id res chain seq x y z
N MET A 1 1.98 -8.39 9.71
CA MET A 1 2.26 -7.42 8.63
C MET A 1 1.36 -6.23 8.89
N ASP A 2 1.90 -5.02 8.92
CA ASP A 2 1.04 -3.84 9.12
C ASP A 2 0.25 -3.56 7.85
N VAL A 3 -1.07 -3.46 7.99
CA VAL A 3 -1.99 -3.26 6.86
C VAL A 3 -2.36 -1.79 6.76
N LEU A 4 -1.94 -1.16 5.67
CA LEU A 4 -2.33 0.20 5.31
C LEU A 4 -3.60 0.17 4.46
N LYS A 5 -4.73 0.60 5.05
CA LYS A 5 -6.01 0.70 4.35
C LYS A 5 -6.09 2.03 3.59
N VAL A 6 -6.36 1.95 2.29
CA VAL A 6 -6.46 3.10 1.39
C VAL A 6 -7.89 3.22 0.89
N SER A 7 -8.40 4.45 0.87
CA SER A 7 -9.70 4.81 0.30
C SER A 7 -9.52 5.73 -0.90
N ALA A 8 -10.61 5.99 -1.64
CA ALA A 8 -10.58 6.95 -2.75
C ALA A 8 -10.18 8.38 -2.33
N ASN A 9 -10.41 8.73 -1.05
CA ASN A 9 -10.10 10.04 -0.48
C ASN A 9 -8.72 10.11 0.18
N SER A 10 -8.00 8.98 0.28
CA SER A 10 -6.65 8.96 0.82
C SER A 10 -5.72 9.83 -0.03
N LYS A 11 -4.89 10.64 0.63
CA LYS A 11 -3.89 11.47 -0.04
C LYS A 11 -2.65 10.61 -0.36
N PRO A 12 -2.29 10.39 -1.64
CA PRO A 12 -1.22 9.46 -2.00
C PRO A 12 0.12 9.75 -1.31
N LYS A 13 0.49 11.02 -1.18
CA LYS A 13 1.73 11.43 -0.49
C LYS A 13 1.74 11.06 1.00
N ALA A 14 0.59 11.14 1.68
CA ALA A 14 0.47 10.77 3.10
C ALA A 14 0.59 9.24 3.27
N VAL A 15 -0.12 8.48 2.43
CA VAL A 15 0.00 7.01 2.39
C VAL A 15 1.43 6.60 2.08
N ALA A 16 2.09 7.28 1.14
CA ALA A 16 3.47 6.98 0.76
C ALA A 16 4.46 7.19 1.91
N GLY A 17 4.25 8.23 2.74
CA GLY A 17 5.04 8.49 3.93
C GLY A 17 4.88 7.39 4.99
N ALA A 18 3.63 6.97 5.25
CA ALA A 18 3.35 5.86 6.15
C ALA A 18 3.96 4.55 5.64
N LEU A 19 3.81 4.26 4.34
CA LEU A 19 4.39 3.08 3.71
C LEU A 19 5.92 3.07 3.78
N ALA A 20 6.58 4.21 3.52
CA ALA A 20 8.03 4.33 3.64
C ALA A 20 8.52 4.11 5.09
N ALA A 21 7.77 4.58 6.10
CA ALA A 21 8.09 4.33 7.49
C ALA A 21 8.04 2.84 7.82
N VAL A 22 6.93 2.17 7.46
CA VAL A 22 6.76 0.72 7.69
C VAL A 22 7.84 -0.08 6.97
N LEU A 23 8.19 0.26 5.72
CA LEU A 23 9.23 -0.44 4.97
C LEU A 23 10.61 -0.33 5.62
N ARG A 24 10.98 0.84 6.16
CA ARG A 24 12.25 1.00 6.87
C ARG A 24 12.30 0.25 8.19
N GLU A 25 11.18 0.13 8.88
CA GLU A 25 11.09 -0.53 10.18
C GLU A 25 10.97 -2.05 10.08
N LYS A 26 10.16 -2.54 9.12
CA LYS A 26 9.71 -3.94 9.06
C LYS A 26 10.14 -4.68 7.80
N GLY A 27 10.71 -3.99 6.81
CA GLY A 27 11.14 -4.58 5.55
C GLY A 27 10.00 -5.05 4.63
N SER A 28 8.75 -5.00 5.04
CA SER A 28 7.59 -5.33 4.20
C SER A 28 6.34 -4.63 4.72
N ALA A 29 5.39 -4.37 3.82
CA ALA A 29 4.11 -3.76 4.15
C ALA A 29 2.99 -4.30 3.25
N GLU A 30 1.77 -4.34 3.79
CA GLU A 30 0.58 -4.64 3.02
C GLU A 30 -0.26 -3.38 2.83
N VAL A 31 -0.67 -3.10 1.58
CA VAL A 31 -1.61 -2.02 1.27
C VAL A 31 -2.91 -2.64 0.76
N GLN A 32 -4.03 -2.36 1.42
CA GLN A 32 -5.35 -2.85 1.01
C GLN A 32 -6.23 -1.71 0.49
N ALA A 33 -6.89 -1.95 -0.64
CA ALA A 33 -7.76 -0.99 -1.28
C ALA A 33 -9.03 -1.65 -1.85
N VAL A 34 -10.17 -1.02 -1.64
CA VAL A 34 -11.47 -1.45 -2.20
C VAL A 34 -12.00 -0.40 -3.17
N GLY A 35 -12.30 -0.84 -4.40
CA GLY A 35 -12.81 0.00 -5.47
C GLY A 35 -11.72 0.77 -6.24
N ALA A 36 -12.07 1.17 -7.47
CA ALA A 36 -11.12 1.74 -8.43
C ALA A 36 -10.40 3.01 -7.92
N GLY A 37 -11.13 3.88 -7.22
CA GLY A 37 -10.56 5.09 -6.64
C GLY A 37 -9.47 4.80 -5.61
N ALA A 38 -9.74 3.89 -4.67
CA ALA A 38 -8.77 3.49 -3.65
C ALA A 38 -7.54 2.81 -4.26
N VAL A 39 -7.75 1.92 -5.23
CA VAL A 39 -6.67 1.22 -5.94
C VAL A 39 -5.74 2.21 -6.65
N ASN A 40 -6.31 3.22 -7.34
CA ASN A 40 -5.52 4.27 -7.97
C ASN A 40 -4.68 5.06 -6.95
N GLN A 41 -5.24 5.40 -5.78
CA GLN A 41 -4.51 6.10 -4.73
C GLN A 41 -3.40 5.23 -4.12
N ALA A 42 -3.64 3.92 -3.96
CA ALA A 42 -2.65 2.97 -3.47
C ALA A 42 -1.46 2.86 -4.42
N VAL A 43 -1.71 2.69 -5.73
CA VAL A 43 -0.67 2.60 -6.75
C VAL A 43 0.15 3.90 -6.84
N LYS A 44 -0.52 5.07 -6.81
CA LYS A 44 0.17 6.37 -6.74
C LYS A 44 1.05 6.48 -5.50
N ALA A 45 0.57 6.02 -4.35
CA ALA A 45 1.34 6.05 -3.11
C ALA A 45 2.58 5.15 -3.21
N ILE A 46 2.44 3.92 -3.72
CA ILE A 46 3.56 2.99 -3.94
C ILE A 46 4.62 3.62 -4.86
N ALA A 47 4.20 4.26 -5.95
CA ALA A 47 5.11 4.95 -6.86
C ALA A 47 5.88 6.09 -6.17
N ILE A 48 5.21 6.90 -5.33
CA ILE A 48 5.84 7.96 -4.54
C ILE A 48 6.81 7.37 -3.51
N THR A 49 6.42 6.27 -2.83
CA THR A 49 7.25 5.60 -1.83
C THR A 49 8.59 5.16 -2.40
N ARG A 50 8.64 4.69 -3.66
CA ARG A 50 9.92 4.36 -4.33
C ARG A 50 10.91 5.52 -4.26
N GLY A 51 10.44 6.75 -4.53
CA GLY A 51 11.26 7.95 -4.43
C GLY A 51 11.68 8.29 -2.98
N PHE A 52 10.88 7.94 -1.99
CA PHE A 52 11.18 8.20 -0.57
C PHE A 52 12.19 7.22 0.03
N VAL A 53 12.31 6.02 -0.53
CA VAL A 53 13.21 4.98 -0.02
C VAL A 53 14.47 4.80 -0.89
N ALA A 54 14.47 5.29 -2.14
CA ALA A 54 15.64 5.26 -3.00
C ALA A 54 16.92 5.88 -2.39
N PRO A 55 16.86 7.02 -1.65
CA PRO A 55 18.05 7.56 -0.97
C PRO A 55 18.63 6.63 0.10
N ASN A 56 17.85 5.67 0.59
CA ASN A 56 18.30 4.65 1.53
C ASN A 56 18.85 3.38 0.83
N GLY A 57 18.99 3.41 -0.51
CA GLY A 57 19.44 2.25 -1.29
C GLY A 57 18.39 1.15 -1.44
N ILE A 58 17.12 1.44 -1.17
CA ILE A 58 16.03 0.47 -1.24
C ILE A 58 15.32 0.60 -2.59
N ASP A 59 15.33 -0.46 -3.41
CA ASP A 59 14.42 -0.62 -4.54
C ASP A 59 13.24 -1.52 -4.13
N LEU A 60 12.04 -1.24 -4.64
CA LEU A 60 10.81 -1.91 -4.21
C LEU A 60 10.22 -2.78 -5.32
N VAL A 61 9.67 -3.92 -4.92
CA VAL A 61 8.72 -4.70 -5.71
C VAL A 61 7.31 -4.57 -5.12
N CYS A 62 6.31 -4.77 -5.98
CA CYS A 62 4.90 -4.74 -5.60
C CYS A 62 4.22 -5.98 -6.17
N ILE A 63 3.59 -6.77 -5.30
CA ILE A 63 2.97 -8.04 -5.64
C ILE A 63 1.46 -7.89 -5.38
N PRO A 64 0.64 -7.67 -6.42
CA PRO A 64 -0.80 -7.53 -6.26
C PRO A 64 -1.47 -8.90 -6.08
N ALA A 65 -2.51 -8.95 -5.26
CA ALA A 65 -3.37 -10.11 -5.09
C ALA A 65 -4.80 -9.68 -4.73
N PHE A 66 -5.77 -10.56 -4.97
CA PHE A 66 -7.10 -10.41 -4.37
C PHE A 66 -7.06 -10.76 -2.88
N ALA A 67 -7.93 -10.13 -2.11
CA ALA A 67 -8.17 -10.43 -0.71
C ALA A 67 -9.64 -10.24 -0.40
N GLU A 68 -10.24 -11.17 0.34
CA GLU A 68 -11.57 -10.96 0.91
C GLU A 68 -11.43 -10.24 2.25
N ILE A 69 -12.17 -9.14 2.42
CA ILE A 69 -12.18 -8.38 3.67
C ILE A 69 -13.60 -8.09 4.13
N ASN A 70 -13.80 -8.02 5.45
CA ASN A 70 -15.07 -7.64 6.04
C ASN A 70 -15.11 -6.12 6.28
N ILE A 71 -16.10 -5.44 5.71
CA ILE A 71 -16.39 -4.02 5.95
C ILE A 71 -17.86 -3.91 6.36
N ASN A 72 -18.11 -3.41 7.56
CA ASN A 72 -19.46 -3.21 8.11
C ASN A 72 -20.33 -4.48 8.10
N GLY A 73 -19.74 -5.66 8.28
CA GLY A 73 -20.45 -6.93 8.26
C GLY A 73 -20.63 -7.54 6.87
N GLU A 74 -20.24 -6.83 5.81
CA GLU A 74 -20.29 -7.33 4.43
C GLU A 74 -18.90 -7.77 3.95
N GLU A 75 -18.83 -8.94 3.32
CA GLU A 75 -17.63 -9.36 2.60
C GLU A 75 -17.48 -8.55 1.31
N ARG A 76 -16.25 -8.07 1.09
CA ARG A 76 -15.86 -7.30 -0.08
C ARG A 76 -14.54 -7.85 -0.60
N THR A 77 -14.48 -8.05 -1.90
CA THR A 77 -13.22 -8.30 -2.60
C THR A 77 -12.40 -7.02 -2.70
N ALA A 78 -11.24 -7.01 -2.05
CA ALA A 78 -10.23 -5.97 -2.12
C ALA A 78 -9.07 -6.38 -3.03
N ILE A 79 -8.30 -5.39 -3.47
CA ILE A 79 -6.93 -5.62 -3.94
C ILE A 79 -5.99 -5.36 -2.78
N ARG A 80 -5.12 -6.33 -2.49
CA ARG A 80 -3.97 -6.13 -1.62
C ARG A 80 -2.71 -6.02 -2.45
N PHE A 81 -1.78 -5.19 -2.00
CA PHE A 81 -0.44 -5.05 -2.55
C PHE A 81 0.54 -5.40 -1.45
N ILE A 82 1.34 -6.43 -1.66
CA ILE A 82 2.51 -6.69 -0.82
C ILE A 82 3.65 -5.88 -1.40
N VAL A 83 4.25 -5.03 -0.58
CA VAL A 83 5.36 -4.15 -0.98
C VAL A 83 6.56 -4.46 -0.10
N GLU A 84 7.68 -4.75 -0.74
CA GLU A 84 8.92 -5.16 -0.07
C GLU A 84 10.14 -4.77 -0.93
N PRO A 85 11.34 -4.68 -0.33
CA PRO A 85 12.58 -4.58 -1.08
C PRO A 85 12.74 -5.71 -2.09
N ARG A 86 13.39 -5.41 -3.21
CA ARG A 86 13.71 -6.40 -4.23
C ARG A 86 14.78 -7.39 -3.78
#